data_AF-A0A9E5IW87-F1
#
_entry.id   AF-A0A9E5IW87-F1
#
_cell.length_a   1.000
_cell.length_b   1.000
_cell.length_c   1.000
_cell.angle_alpha   90.00
_cell.angle_beta   90.00
_cell.angle_gamma   90.00
#
_symmetry.space_group_name_H-M   'P 1'
#
loop_
_entity.id
_entity.type
_entity.pdbx_description
1 polymer ?
#
loop_
_entity_poly.entity_id
_entity_poly.type
_entity_poly.pdbx_seq_one_letter_code
_entity_poly.pdbx_strand_id
1 'polypeptide(L)'
;LSETARERLRAMVDTNDGFEIARRDLEIRGPGEFLGARQSGAPLLRFADLATDEDLLVWARQIAPMLLAKYPEMAERHIARWLGGKSEFLKA
;
A
#
# COMPACT_ATOMS: atom_id res chain seq x y z
N LEU A 1 -23.85 3.48 -14.79
CA LEU A 1 -22.60 3.01 -14.14
C LEU A 1 -21.49 3.19 -15.15
N SER A 2 -20.43 3.93 -14.82
CA SER A 2 -19.24 3.98 -15.68
C SER A 2 -18.59 2.60 -15.77
N GLU A 3 -17.83 2.34 -16.84
CA GLU A 3 -17.07 1.10 -17.04
C GLU A 3 -16.22 0.78 -15.80
N THR A 4 -15.53 1.79 -15.29
CA THR A 4 -14.68 1.74 -14.09
C THR A 4 -15.45 1.33 -12.83
N ALA A 5 -16.68 1.79 -12.66
CA ALA A 5 -17.50 1.42 -11.50
C ALA A 5 -17.94 -0.06 -11.57
N ARG A 6 -18.12 -0.61 -12.78
CA ARG A 6 -18.41 -2.05 -12.98
C ARG A 6 -17.20 -2.92 -12.67
N GLU A 7 -16.01 -2.52 -13.08
CA GLU A 7 -14.78 -3.27 -12.81
C GLU A 7 -14.47 -3.35 -11.30
N ARG A 8 -14.68 -2.25 -10.56
CA ARG A 8 -14.51 -2.24 -9.11
C ARG A 8 -15.49 -3.16 -8.38
N LEU A 9 -16.75 -3.16 -8.81
CA LEU A 9 -17.76 -4.07 -8.27
C LEU A 9 -17.42 -5.53 -8.56
N ARG A 10 -16.87 -5.85 -9.74
CA ARG A 10 -16.37 -7.19 -10.05
C ARG A 10 -15.20 -7.59 -9.17
N ALA A 11 -14.22 -6.71 -8.98
CA ALA A 11 -13.07 -6.98 -8.13
C ALA A 11 -13.46 -7.36 -6.69
N MET A 12 -14.52 -6.73 -6.16
CA MET A 12 -15.09 -7.04 -4.83
C MET A 12 -15.90 -8.33 -4.77
N VAL A 13 -16.43 -8.81 -5.89
CA VAL A 13 -17.22 -10.06 -5.96
C VAL A 13 -16.34 -11.28 -6.20
N ASP A 14 -15.23 -11.10 -6.92
CA ASP A 14 -14.36 -12.19 -7.36
C ASP A 14 -13.47 -12.77 -6.23
N THR A 15 -13.28 -12.04 -5.12
CA THR A 15 -12.45 -12.51 -3.99
C THR A 15 -12.85 -11.80 -2.69
N ASN A 16 -12.72 -12.51 -1.57
CA ASN A 16 -12.87 -11.95 -0.22
C ASN A 16 -11.52 -11.56 0.41
N ASP A 17 -10.40 -11.73 -0.31
CA ASP A 17 -9.08 -11.29 0.16
C ASP A 17 -8.93 -9.77 -0.02
N GLY A 18 -8.92 -9.03 1.09
CA GLY A 18 -8.81 -7.58 1.09
C GLY A 18 -7.54 -7.04 0.42
N PHE A 19 -6.45 -7.81 0.36
CA PHE A 19 -5.21 -7.38 -0.31
C PHE A 19 -5.31 -7.49 -1.83
N GLU A 20 -5.95 -8.55 -2.33
CA GLU A 20 -6.23 -8.72 -3.76
C GLU A 20 -7.17 -7.62 -4.28
N ILE A 21 -8.21 -7.31 -3.49
CA ILE A 21 -9.13 -6.21 -3.80
C ILE A 21 -8.37 -4.88 -3.85
N ALA A 22 -7.48 -4.63 -2.88
CA ALA A 22 -6.68 -3.41 -2.84
C ALA A 22 -5.71 -3.30 -4.03
N ARG A 23 -5.14 -4.41 -4.51
CA ARG A 23 -4.28 -4.42 -5.72
C ARG A 23 -5.09 -4.07 -6.97
N ARG A 24 -6.22 -4.73 -7.19
CA ARG A 24 -7.09 -4.47 -8.35
C ARG A 24 -7.66 -3.05 -8.32
N ASP A 25 -8.05 -2.54 -7.15
CA ASP A 25 -8.49 -1.14 -7.01
C ASP A 25 -7.35 -0.17 -7.34
N LEU A 26 -6.11 -0.47 -6.91
CA LEU A 26 -4.91 0.31 -7.26
C LEU A 26 -4.60 0.28 -8.77
N GLU A 27 -4.74 -0.86 -9.44
CA GLU A 27 -4.56 -1.00 -10.89
C GLU A 27 -5.61 -0.17 -11.67
N ILE A 28 -6.88 -0.23 -11.24
CA ILE A 28 -7.99 0.49 -11.88
C ILE A 28 -7.89 2.00 -11.63
N ARG A 29 -7.43 2.41 -10.45
CA ARG A 29 -7.36 3.81 -9.99
C ARG A 29 -6.04 4.51 -10.35
N GLY A 30 -4.95 3.75 -10.45
CA GLY A 30 -3.60 4.27 -10.27
C GLY A 30 -3.29 4.65 -8.82
N PRO A 31 -2.05 5.09 -8.51
CA PRO A 31 -1.55 5.35 -7.14
C PRO A 31 -2.18 6.56 -6.39
N GLY A 32 -3.36 7.02 -6.80
CA GLY A 32 -4.03 8.20 -6.25
C GLY A 32 -4.75 7.99 -4.90
N GLU A 33 -4.49 8.92 -3.97
CA GLU A 33 -5.20 9.22 -2.71
C GLU A 33 -5.45 8.05 -1.72
N PHE A 34 -4.39 7.43 -1.19
CA PHE A 34 -4.51 6.45 -0.09
C PHE A 34 -4.57 7.08 1.33
N LEU A 35 -4.22 8.37 1.49
CA LEU A 35 -3.94 8.95 2.82
C LEU A 35 -4.74 10.22 3.19
N GLY A 36 -5.82 10.56 2.48
CA GLY A 36 -6.72 11.63 2.93
C GLY A 36 -6.01 12.96 3.22
N ALA A 37 -5.23 13.46 2.27
CA ALA A 37 -4.80 14.86 2.28
C ALA A 37 -4.65 15.38 0.84
N ARG A 38 -5.74 15.99 0.40
CA ARG A 38 -5.89 17.06 -0.61
C ARG A 38 -6.04 16.64 -2.08
N GLN A 39 -7.26 16.90 -2.56
CA GLN A 39 -7.55 17.54 -3.85
C GLN A 39 -6.32 18.24 -4.46
N SER A 40 -5.58 17.57 -5.33
CA SER A 40 -4.77 18.11 -6.43
C SER A 40 -3.70 17.11 -6.86
N GLY A 41 -4.09 16.16 -7.72
CA GLY A 41 -3.38 15.80 -8.96
C GLY A 41 -1.88 15.47 -8.96
N ALA A 42 -1.19 15.28 -7.83
CA ALA A 42 0.22 14.96 -7.78
C ALA A 42 0.45 13.54 -7.20
N PRO A 43 1.29 12.70 -7.83
CA PRO A 43 1.54 11.34 -7.37
C PRO A 43 2.16 11.33 -5.97
N LEU A 44 1.61 10.47 -5.09
CA LEU A 44 2.04 10.24 -3.69
C LEU A 44 3.52 9.82 -3.57
N LEU A 45 4.08 9.32 -4.66
CA LEU A 45 5.43 8.81 -4.76
C LEU A 45 6.17 9.60 -5.84
N ARG A 46 7.10 10.45 -5.42
CA ARG A 46 7.90 11.29 -6.34
C ARG A 46 8.84 10.46 -7.22
N PHE A 47 9.22 9.27 -6.76
CA PHE A 47 10.23 8.43 -7.40
C PHE A 47 9.89 6.94 -7.42
N ALA A 48 8.77 6.53 -6.81
CA ALA A 48 8.37 5.14 -6.75
C ALA A 48 7.06 4.97 -7.52
N ASP A 49 6.89 3.81 -8.13
CA ASP A 49 5.71 3.46 -8.88
C ASP A 49 5.29 2.05 -8.46
N LEU A 50 4.18 1.98 -7.73
CA LEU A 50 3.67 0.71 -7.18
C LEU A 50 3.32 -0.32 -8.27
N ALA A 51 3.08 0.12 -9.51
CA ALA A 51 2.81 -0.78 -10.62
C ALA A 51 4.09 -1.45 -11.16
N THR A 52 5.24 -0.80 -11.03
CA THR A 52 6.52 -1.33 -11.53
C THR A 52 7.44 -1.83 -10.42
N ASP A 53 7.23 -1.38 -9.19
CA ASP A 53 8.01 -1.75 -8.00
C ASP A 53 7.43 -2.98 -7.26
N GLU A 54 6.56 -3.78 -7.91
CA GLU A 54 5.90 -4.93 -7.28
C GLU A 54 6.91 -5.91 -6.65
N ASP A 55 8.01 -6.22 -7.36
CA ASP A 55 9.05 -7.11 -6.86
C ASP A 55 9.66 -6.62 -5.54
N LEU A 56 9.86 -5.30 -5.41
CA LEU A 56 10.37 -4.69 -4.18
C LEU A 56 9.37 -4.84 -3.03
N LEU A 57 8.06 -4.71 -3.32
CA LEU A 57 6.99 -4.91 -2.34
C LEU A 57 6.91 -6.36 -1.89
N VAL A 58 7.04 -7.31 -2.81
CA VAL A 58 7.06 -8.75 -2.51
C VAL A 58 8.24 -9.09 -1.60
N TRP A 59 9.44 -8.60 -1.94
CA TRP A 59 10.63 -8.81 -1.12
C TRP A 59 10.48 -8.21 0.28
N ALA A 60 10.00 -6.97 0.37
CA ALA A 60 9.76 -6.32 1.65
C ALA A 60 8.78 -7.14 2.51
N ARG A 61 7.71 -7.66 1.91
CA ARG A 61 6.70 -8.49 2.60
C ARG A 61 7.28 -9.80 3.11
N GLN A 62 8.18 -10.44 2.37
CA GLN A 62 8.84 -11.68 2.79
C GLN A 62 9.87 -11.44 3.91
N ILE A 63 10.59 -10.33 3.86
CA ILE A 63 11.65 -10.01 4.83
C ILE A 63 11.09 -9.48 6.15
N ALA A 64 9.96 -8.77 6.13
CA ALA A 64 9.41 -8.12 7.33
C ALA A 64 9.15 -9.08 8.51
N PRO A 65 8.51 -10.26 8.35
CA PRO A 65 8.33 -11.20 9.46
C PRO A 65 9.66 -11.71 10.04
N MET A 66 10.64 -11.97 9.17
CA MET A 66 11.96 -12.43 9.58
C MET A 66 12.70 -11.33 10.37
N LEU A 67 12.64 -10.09 9.90
CA LEU A 67 13.22 -8.94 10.58
C LEU A 67 12.61 -8.76 11.97
N LEU A 68 11.28 -8.86 12.10
CA LEU A 68 10.58 -8.76 13.37
C LEU A 68 10.95 -9.90 14.34
N ALA A 69 11.04 -11.14 13.83
CA ALA A 69 11.30 -12.31 14.66
C ALA A 69 12.76 -12.42 15.12
N LYS A 70 13.72 -12.07 14.25
CA LYS A 70 15.15 -12.28 14.51
C LYS A 70 15.89 -11.01 14.92
N TYR A 71 15.40 -9.83 14.53
CA TYR A 71 16.09 -8.56 14.73
C TYR A 71 15.12 -7.45 15.17
N PRO A 72 14.44 -7.61 16.33
CA PRO A 72 13.40 -6.69 16.77
C PRO A 72 13.90 -5.24 16.94
N GLU A 73 15.10 -5.04 17.49
CA GLU A 73 15.70 -3.70 17.63
C GLU A 73 15.96 -3.02 16.27
N MET A 74 16.37 -3.80 15.25
CA MET A 74 16.53 -3.27 13.91
C MET A 74 15.20 -2.91 13.27
N ALA A 75 14.15 -3.71 13.50
CA ALA A 75 12.80 -3.40 13.05
C ALA A 75 12.29 -2.10 13.66
N GLU A 76 12.47 -1.89 14.97
CA GLU A 76 12.09 -0.64 15.64
C GLU A 76 12.83 0.57 15.08
N ARG A 77 14.15 0.47 14.87
CA ARG A 77 14.94 1.55 14.25
C ARG A 77 14.50 1.83 12.82
N HIS A 78 14.11 0.80 12.06
CA HIS A 78 13.61 0.93 10.69
C HIS A 78 12.26 1.67 10.66
N ILE A 79 11.34 1.30 11.54
CA ILE A 79 10.05 1.98 11.72
C ILE A 79 10.28 3.44 12.15
N ALA A 80 11.11 3.68 13.17
CA ALA A 80 11.40 5.02 13.66
C ALA A 80 12.02 5.92 12.58
N ARG A 81 12.88 5.37 11.71
CA ARG A 81 13.51 6.10 10.61
C ARG A 81 12.51 6.52 9.52
N TRP A 82 11.62 5.62 9.10
CA TRP A 82 10.79 5.82 7.91
C TRP A 82 9.36 6.29 8.22
N LEU A 83 8.78 5.84 9.33
CA LEU A 83 7.45 6.24 9.79
C LEU A 83 7.51 7.37 10.81
N GLY A 84 8.60 7.48 11.59
CA GLY A 84 8.76 8.53 12.60
C GLY A 84 7.54 8.65 13.52
N GLY A 85 7.11 9.88 13.82
CA GLY A 85 5.89 10.18 14.58
C GLY A 85 4.58 9.98 13.80
N LYS A 86 4.60 9.57 12.53
CA LYS A 86 3.40 9.27 11.74
C LYS A 86 2.85 7.86 11.98
N SER A 87 3.46 7.08 12.88
CA SER A 87 2.93 5.79 13.32
C SER A 87 1.53 5.90 13.97
N GLU A 88 1.12 7.09 14.42
CA GLU A 88 -0.25 7.36 14.87
C GLU A 88 -1.30 7.23 13.78
N PHE A 89 -0.94 7.42 12.49
CA PHE A 89 -1.88 7.28 11.37
C PHE A 89 -2.27 5.81 11.09
N LEU A 90 -1.53 4.83 11.63
CA LEU A 90 -1.83 3.40 11.46
C LEU A 90 -2.67 2.82 12.61
N LYS A 91 -3.03 3.62 13.62
CA LYS A 91 -3.86 3.23 14.76
C LYS A 91 -5.35 3.60 14.60
N ALA A 92 -5.73 4.23 13.49
CA ALA A 92 -7.11 4.65 13.19
C ALA A 92 -7.85 3.62 12.33
#